data_AF-A0A7V6E1C3-F1
#
_entry.id   AF-A0A7V6E1C3-F1
#
_cell.length_a   1.000
_cell.length_b   1.000
_cell.length_c   1.000
_cell.angle_alpha   90.00
_cell.angle_beta   90.00
_cell.angle_gamma   90.00
#
_symmetry.space_group_name_H-M   'P 1'
#
loop_
_entity.id
_entity.type
_entity.pdbx_description
1 polymer ?
#
loop_
_entity_poly.entity_id
_entity_poly.type
_entity_poly.pdbx_seq_one_letter_code
_entity_poly.pdbx_strand_id
1 'polypeptide(L)'
;MARNNGVTRNGKAFLEDRYEIRLSGSGGQGMITAGVILAEAISVGDNKNAVHTQSYGPEARGGMARCDVVVSSNEIYFPEATELDLLLALTQESVDAYTHLLKPGGVLIVDSDFVKHKPDREYIEVPFVETTREKLGATIATNVVCLGFIAQHTKIVTKKSLESVLVERFPTKFEASNLKAIKLGYDLAKLIATNGNISGQLEESLETEIDRL
;
A
#
# COMPACT_ATOMS: atom_id res chain seq x y z
N MET A 1 -7.45 5.46 34.15
CA MET A 1 -6.52 4.34 33.89
C MET A 1 -6.96 3.66 32.60
N ALA A 2 -6.43 4.13 31.46
CA ALA A 2 -6.77 3.58 30.15
C ALA A 2 -5.93 2.31 29.89
N ARG A 3 -6.60 1.23 29.49
CA ARG A 3 -5.96 -0.03 29.12
C ARG A 3 -5.45 0.09 27.69
N ASN A 4 -4.13 0.02 27.54
CA ASN A 4 -3.42 0.07 26.27
C ASN A 4 -3.56 -1.28 25.56
N ASN A 5 -4.45 -1.38 24.58
CA ASN A 5 -4.60 -2.58 23.73
C ASN A 5 -4.00 -2.31 22.35
N GLY A 6 -2.67 -2.34 22.27
CA GLY A 6 -1.93 -2.29 21.01
C GLY A 6 -2.23 -3.52 20.15
N VAL A 7 -2.47 -3.31 18.86
CA VAL A 7 -2.62 -4.39 17.87
C VAL A 7 -1.23 -4.93 17.54
N THR A 8 -1.02 -6.23 17.76
CA THR A 8 0.31 -6.88 17.67
C THR A 8 0.50 -7.64 16.36
N ARG A 9 1.73 -7.58 15.81
CA ARG A 9 2.33 -8.67 15.01
C ARG A 9 3.78 -8.88 15.48
N ASN A 10 4.17 -10.12 15.74
CA ASN A 10 5.50 -10.53 16.23
C ASN A 10 5.98 -9.90 17.56
N GLY A 11 5.07 -9.64 18.51
CA GLY A 11 5.45 -9.33 19.89
C GLY A 11 6.19 -8.01 20.12
N LYS A 12 6.39 -7.17 19.09
CA LYS A 12 6.79 -5.77 19.27
C LYS A 12 5.55 -4.89 19.11
N ALA A 13 5.22 -4.18 20.19
CA ALA A 13 4.24 -3.11 20.16
C ALA A 13 4.64 -2.06 19.10
N PHE A 14 3.67 -1.31 18.59
CA PHE A 14 3.91 0.01 18.01
C PHE A 14 4.85 0.75 18.96
N LEU A 15 6.14 0.88 18.61
CA LEU A 15 7.12 1.55 19.46
C LEU A 15 6.84 3.06 19.49
N GLU A 16 6.11 3.56 18.48
CA GLU A 16 5.54 4.90 18.42
C GLU A 16 4.07 4.79 17.98
N ASP A 17 3.18 5.56 18.63
CA ASP A 17 1.74 5.60 18.32
C ASP A 17 1.42 6.05 16.88
N ARG A 18 2.43 6.55 16.15
CA ARG A 18 2.32 7.17 14.84
C ARG A 18 2.94 6.28 13.76
N TYR A 19 2.17 6.00 12.71
CA TYR A 19 2.61 5.22 11.56
C TYR A 19 2.40 6.01 10.27
N GLU A 20 3.47 6.24 9.52
CA GLU A 20 3.48 7.09 8.33
C GLU A 20 3.62 6.26 7.05
N ILE A 21 2.63 6.38 6.17
CA ILE A 21 2.53 5.64 4.92
C ILE A 21 2.63 6.63 3.76
N ARG A 22 3.47 6.35 2.77
CA ARG A 22 3.46 7.05 1.47
C ARG A 22 3.09 6.09 0.35
N LEU A 23 2.13 6.50 -0.47
CA LEU A 23 1.77 5.82 -1.71
C LEU A 23 2.19 6.72 -2.88
N SER A 24 3.01 6.20 -3.79
CA SER A 24 3.64 6.98 -4.85
C SER A 24 3.72 6.21 -6.16
N GLY A 25 3.59 6.93 -7.26
CA GLY A 25 3.64 6.39 -8.62
C GLY A 25 3.41 7.48 -9.67
N SER A 26 3.17 7.05 -10.90
CA SER A 26 2.78 7.96 -11.99
C SER A 26 1.36 8.50 -11.81
N GLY A 27 1.15 9.74 -12.24
CA GLY A 27 -0.17 10.33 -12.38
C GLY A 27 -1.08 9.41 -13.20
N GLY A 28 -2.27 9.11 -12.66
CA GLY A 28 -3.22 8.16 -13.27
C GLY A 28 -3.21 6.75 -12.68
N GLN A 29 -2.18 6.36 -11.90
CA GLN A 29 -2.18 5.07 -11.17
C GLN A 29 -3.11 5.06 -9.94
N GLY A 30 -3.74 6.18 -9.62
CA GLY A 30 -4.77 6.25 -8.58
C GLY A 30 -4.26 6.25 -7.13
N MET A 31 -3.01 6.70 -6.90
CA MET A 31 -2.42 6.79 -5.55
C MET A 31 -3.21 7.71 -4.61
N ILE A 32 -3.66 8.87 -5.09
CA ILE A 32 -4.54 9.77 -4.31
C ILE A 32 -5.81 9.04 -3.85
N THR A 33 -6.51 8.38 -4.78
CA THR A 33 -7.70 7.60 -4.47
C THR A 33 -7.38 6.50 -3.45
N ALA A 34 -6.23 5.83 -3.60
CA ALA A 34 -5.79 4.80 -2.68
C ALA A 34 -5.60 5.34 -1.25
N GLY A 35 -4.95 6.51 -1.12
CA GLY A 35 -4.72 7.17 0.16
C GLY A 35 -6.03 7.55 0.87
N VAL A 36 -7.00 8.08 0.13
CA VAL A 36 -8.33 8.39 0.67
C VAL A 36 -9.05 7.13 1.15
N ILE A 37 -9.08 6.06 0.35
CA ILE A 37 -9.70 4.79 0.74
C ILE A 37 -9.02 4.23 2.00
N LEU A 38 -7.69 4.26 2.05
CA LEU A 38 -6.92 3.76 3.17
C LEU A 38 -7.21 4.55 4.45
N ALA A 39 -7.16 5.88 4.38
CA ALA A 39 -7.43 6.74 5.52
C ALA A 39 -8.85 6.56 6.06
N GLU A 40 -9.85 6.45 5.18
CA GLU A 40 -11.24 6.19 5.60
C GLU A 40 -11.44 4.79 6.17
N ALA A 41 -10.84 3.76 5.56
CA ALA A 41 -10.94 2.40 6.09
C ALA A 41 -10.31 2.32 7.49
N ILE A 42 -9.21 3.03 7.73
CA ILE A 42 -8.55 3.11 9.04
C ILE A 42 -9.41 3.90 10.03
N SER A 43 -9.92 5.05 9.62
CA SER A 43 -10.63 5.96 10.52
C SER A 43 -12.05 5.54 10.84
N VAL A 44 -12.85 5.30 9.80
CA VAL A 44 -14.25 4.91 9.92
C VAL A 44 -14.37 3.43 10.25
N GLY A 45 -13.59 2.58 9.56
CA GLY A 45 -13.73 1.13 9.67
C GLY A 45 -13.06 0.53 10.90
N ASP A 46 -11.85 0.99 11.24
CA ASP A 46 -11.04 0.44 12.32
C ASP A 46 -10.94 1.37 13.56
N ASN A 47 -11.63 2.52 13.54
CA ASN A 47 -11.73 3.47 14.67
C ASN A 47 -10.36 3.95 15.19
N LYS A 48 -9.45 4.29 14.27
CA LYS A 48 -8.17 4.97 14.54
C LYS A 48 -8.18 6.40 13.99
N ASN A 49 -7.25 7.25 14.39
CA ASN A 49 -7.08 8.53 13.71
C ASN A 49 -6.25 8.34 12.45
N ALA A 50 -6.69 8.95 11.35
CA ALA A 50 -5.96 8.96 10.09
C ALA A 50 -6.06 10.34 9.44
N VAL A 51 -4.94 10.86 8.94
CA VAL A 51 -4.90 12.07 8.12
C VAL A 51 -4.31 11.72 6.77
N HIS A 52 -5.01 12.14 5.71
CA HIS A 52 -4.57 12.01 4.33
C HIS A 52 -4.08 13.36 3.82
N THR A 53 -2.86 13.40 3.27
CA THR A 53 -2.34 14.55 2.51
C THR A 53 -1.90 14.09 1.12
N GLN A 54 -1.86 15.01 0.16
CA GLN A 54 -1.53 14.69 -1.22
C GLN A 54 -0.64 15.75 -1.84
N SER A 55 0.23 15.34 -2.74
CA SER A 55 1.08 16.23 -3.52
C SER A 55 1.14 15.72 -4.97
N TYR A 56 0.95 16.64 -5.91
CA TYR A 56 1.08 16.39 -7.34
C TYR A 56 1.95 17.47 -7.95
N GLY A 57 2.84 17.08 -8.87
CA GLY A 57 3.67 18.02 -9.62
C GLY A 57 2.82 18.94 -10.51
N PRO A 58 3.37 20.09 -10.96
CA PRO A 58 2.69 21.02 -11.87
C PRO A 58 2.46 20.46 -13.29
N GLU A 59 2.85 19.20 -13.53
CA GLU A 59 2.82 18.55 -14.84
C GLU A 59 1.40 18.11 -15.21
N ALA A 60 0.83 18.75 -16.24
CA ALA A 60 -0.55 18.56 -16.66
C ALA A 60 -0.90 17.14 -17.14
N ARG A 61 0.10 16.28 -17.44
CA ARG A 61 -0.07 14.87 -17.85
C ARG A 61 1.19 14.07 -17.55
N GLY A 62 1.09 13.09 -16.63
CA GLY A 62 2.11 12.04 -16.47
C GLY A 62 3.24 12.31 -15.47
N GLY A 63 3.10 13.32 -14.61
CA GLY A 63 4.04 13.59 -13.52
C GLY A 63 3.92 12.60 -12.36
N MET A 64 4.88 12.67 -11.43
CA MET A 64 4.83 11.89 -10.19
C MET A 64 3.67 12.37 -9.30
N ALA A 65 2.88 11.43 -8.81
CA ALA A 65 1.82 11.68 -7.85
C ALA A 65 2.11 10.91 -6.57
N ARG A 66 1.92 11.57 -5.42
CA ARG A 66 2.00 10.92 -4.12
C ARG A 66 0.87 11.33 -3.19
N CYS A 67 0.56 10.46 -2.26
CA CYS A 67 -0.21 10.79 -1.08
C CYS A 67 0.42 10.15 0.15
N ASP A 68 0.14 10.76 1.28
CA ASP A 68 0.57 10.28 2.58
C ASP A 68 -0.65 9.98 3.45
N VAL A 69 -0.56 8.92 4.24
CA VAL A 69 -1.53 8.57 5.27
C VAL A 69 -0.79 8.45 6.59
N VAL A 70 -1.03 9.40 7.50
CA VAL A 70 -0.53 9.37 8.87
C VAL A 70 -1.60 8.73 9.74
N VAL A 71 -1.24 7.67 10.46
CA VAL A 71 -2.15 6.88 11.30
C VAL A 71 -1.72 7.00 12.75
N SER A 72 -2.68 7.14 13.66
CA SER A 72 -2.41 7.16 15.10
C SER A 72 -3.56 6.59 15.93
N SER A 73 -3.24 6.00 17.07
CA SER A 73 -4.21 5.67 18.13
C SER A 73 -4.71 6.93 18.87
N ASN A 74 -3.94 8.02 18.82
CA ASN A 74 -4.17 9.30 19.49
C ASN A 74 -4.38 10.43 18.48
N GLU A 75 -4.67 11.63 18.95
CA GLU A 75 -4.86 12.82 18.10
C GLU A 75 -3.61 13.10 17.24
N ILE A 76 -3.84 13.51 15.99
CA ILE A 76 -2.78 13.83 15.03
C ILE A 76 -2.68 15.35 14.92
N TYR A 77 -1.66 15.93 15.57
CA TYR A 77 -1.42 17.38 15.53
C TYR A 77 -0.64 17.84 14.30
N PHE A 78 0.18 16.95 13.71
CA PHE A 78 0.98 17.26 12.53
C PHE A 78 0.60 16.32 11.36
N PRO A 79 0.02 16.84 10.27
CA PRO A 79 -0.64 16.02 9.24
C PRO A 79 0.31 15.46 8.17
N GLU A 80 1.53 15.97 8.06
CA GLU A 80 2.46 15.56 7.00
C GLU A 80 3.33 14.37 7.42
N ALA A 81 3.67 13.51 6.47
CA ALA A 81 4.65 12.46 6.68
C ALA A 81 6.08 12.98 6.44
N THR A 82 6.95 12.73 7.41
CA THR A 82 8.34 13.19 7.46
C THR A 82 9.33 12.04 7.47
N GLU A 83 8.97 10.92 8.10
CA GLU A 83 9.79 9.71 8.19
C GLU A 83 8.88 8.50 7.99
N LEU A 84 9.08 7.76 6.90
CA LEU A 84 8.14 6.77 6.44
C LEU A 84 8.36 5.42 7.14
N ASP A 85 7.28 4.84 7.66
CA ASP A 85 7.25 3.45 8.11
C ASP A 85 6.94 2.49 6.94
N LEU A 86 6.17 2.97 5.96
CA LEU A 86 5.88 2.25 4.71
C LEU A 86 5.93 3.19 3.50
N LEU A 87 6.62 2.75 2.45
CA LEU A 87 6.62 3.38 1.14
C LEU A 87 6.19 2.36 0.09
N LEU A 88 5.07 2.63 -0.58
CA LEU A 88 4.71 2.00 -1.85
C LEU A 88 5.18 2.91 -2.99
N ALA A 89 6.08 2.40 -3.82
CA ALA A 89 6.63 3.11 -4.96
C ALA A 89 6.44 2.29 -6.25
N LEU A 90 5.44 2.67 -7.06
CA LEU A 90 5.09 1.94 -8.28
C LEU A 90 5.94 2.32 -9.51
N THR A 91 6.90 3.23 -9.37
CA THR A 91 7.78 3.66 -10.47
C THR A 91 9.18 3.91 -9.98
N GLN A 92 10.17 3.83 -10.89
CA GLN A 92 11.56 4.14 -10.56
C GLN A 92 11.71 5.56 -10.00
N GLU A 93 11.04 6.55 -10.59
CA GLU A 93 11.09 7.93 -10.13
C GLU A 93 10.58 8.07 -8.69
N SER A 94 9.57 7.28 -8.32
CA SER A 94 9.04 7.26 -6.96
C SER A 94 10.02 6.64 -5.95
N VAL A 95 10.73 5.60 -6.37
CA VAL A 95 11.81 4.98 -5.56
C VAL A 95 12.93 5.98 -5.37
N ASP A 96 13.41 6.60 -6.44
CA ASP A 96 14.53 7.55 -6.42
C ASP A 96 14.19 8.78 -5.57
N ALA A 97 12.94 9.26 -5.65
CA ALA A 97 12.49 10.45 -4.96
C ALA A 97 12.24 10.25 -3.45
N TYR A 98 11.83 9.07 -2.99
CA TYR A 98 11.29 8.94 -1.62
C TYR A 98 11.96 7.88 -0.74
N THR A 99 12.77 6.99 -1.30
CA THR A 99 13.43 5.92 -0.53
C THR A 99 14.28 6.46 0.64
N HIS A 100 14.88 7.65 0.47
CA HIS A 100 15.69 8.28 1.52
C HIS A 100 14.90 8.74 2.75
N LEU A 101 13.57 8.81 2.66
CA LEU A 101 12.68 9.19 3.77
C LEU A 101 12.21 7.99 4.60
N LEU A 102 12.47 6.76 4.15
CA LEU A 102 12.11 5.56 4.89
C LEU A 102 13.00 5.37 6.11
N LYS A 103 12.38 5.20 7.28
CA LYS A 103 13.03 4.88 8.54
C LYS A 103 13.92 3.62 8.41
N PRO A 104 14.92 3.45 9.29
CA PRO A 104 15.58 2.16 9.48
C PRO A 104 14.55 1.08 9.82
N GLY A 105 14.54 -0.01 9.05
CA GLY A 105 13.53 -1.08 9.18
C GLY A 105 12.14 -0.75 8.61
N GLY A 106 11.96 0.43 8.00
CA GLY A 106 10.75 0.77 7.25
C GLY A 106 10.58 -0.10 6.00
N VAL A 107 9.33 -0.35 5.65
CA VAL A 107 8.95 -1.28 4.57
C VAL A 107 8.91 -0.56 3.23
N LEU A 108 9.76 -0.98 2.29
CA LEU A 108 9.71 -0.56 0.89
C LEU A 108 9.00 -1.63 0.06
N ILE A 109 7.94 -1.24 -0.64
CA ILE A 109 7.22 -2.09 -1.59
C ILE A 109 7.34 -1.44 -2.96
N VAL A 110 7.79 -2.20 -3.95
CA VAL A 110 8.00 -1.74 -5.32
C VAL A 110 7.28 -2.62 -6.34
N ASP A 111 6.95 -2.01 -7.47
CA ASP A 111 6.43 -2.73 -8.63
C ASP A 111 7.58 -3.27 -9.52
N SER A 112 7.58 -4.57 -9.83
CA SER A 112 8.64 -5.21 -10.65
C SER A 112 8.67 -4.74 -12.11
N ASP A 113 7.54 -4.28 -12.62
CA ASP A 113 7.38 -3.94 -14.03
C ASP A 113 7.91 -2.54 -14.31
N PHE A 114 7.78 -1.63 -13.34
CA PHE A 114 8.13 -0.21 -13.48
C PHE A 114 9.35 0.23 -12.67
N VAL A 115 9.90 -0.61 -11.79
CA VAL A 115 11.17 -0.36 -11.08
C VAL A 115 12.24 -1.30 -11.61
N LYS A 116 13.30 -0.74 -12.21
CA LYS A 116 14.35 -1.52 -12.89
C LYS A 116 15.68 -1.48 -12.14
N HIS A 117 15.98 -0.35 -11.50
CA HIS A 117 17.15 -0.19 -10.67
C HIS A 117 16.76 -0.49 -9.22
N LYS A 118 17.35 -1.56 -8.70
CA LYS A 118 17.07 -2.06 -7.36
C LYS A 118 17.55 -1.04 -6.32
N PRO A 119 16.72 -0.68 -5.33
CA PRO A 119 17.12 0.25 -4.28
C PRO A 119 18.20 -0.40 -3.40
N ASP A 120 19.14 0.41 -2.90
CA ASP A 120 20.22 -0.02 -2.00
C ASP A 120 19.73 -0.18 -0.55
N ARG A 121 18.67 -0.99 -0.37
CA ARG A 121 18.09 -1.39 0.92
C ARG A 121 17.18 -2.59 0.74
N GLU A 122 16.69 -3.17 1.84
CA GLU A 122 15.66 -4.20 1.77
C GLU A 122 14.36 -3.64 1.17
N TYR A 123 13.76 -4.42 0.28
CA TYR A 123 12.50 -4.11 -0.37
C TYR A 123 11.72 -5.39 -0.70
N ILE A 124 10.43 -5.23 -0.94
CA ILE A 124 9.50 -6.25 -1.37
C ILE A 124 9.10 -5.93 -2.81
N GLU A 125 9.39 -6.87 -3.71
CA GLU A 125 9.10 -6.75 -5.14
C GLU A 125 7.79 -7.47 -5.46
N VAL A 126 6.85 -6.80 -6.13
CA VAL A 126 5.54 -7.35 -6.48
C VAL A 126 5.15 -6.93 -7.91
N PRO A 127 4.68 -7.84 -8.78
CA PRO A 127 4.21 -7.49 -10.13
C PRO A 127 2.79 -6.89 -10.10
N PHE A 128 2.58 -5.76 -9.43
CA PHE A 128 1.23 -5.22 -9.25
C PHE A 128 0.57 -4.88 -10.58
N VAL A 129 1.24 -4.17 -11.47
CA VAL A 129 0.63 -3.67 -12.70
C VAL A 129 0.37 -4.80 -13.70
N GLU A 130 1.35 -5.67 -13.95
CA GLU A 130 1.18 -6.82 -14.86
C GLU A 130 0.12 -7.79 -14.31
N THR A 131 0.22 -8.22 -13.06
CA THR A 131 -0.77 -9.15 -12.47
C THR A 131 -2.17 -8.55 -12.44
N THR A 132 -2.33 -7.25 -12.15
CA THR A 132 -3.66 -6.61 -12.23
C THR A 132 -4.20 -6.65 -13.65
N ARG A 133 -3.36 -6.35 -14.66
CA ARG A 133 -3.76 -6.37 -16.08
C ARG A 133 -4.20 -7.75 -16.53
N GLU A 134 -3.43 -8.77 -16.20
CA GLU A 134 -3.70 -10.15 -16.61
C GLU A 134 -4.92 -10.74 -15.91
N LYS A 135 -5.03 -10.55 -14.60
CA LYS A 135 -6.08 -11.18 -13.78
C LYS A 135 -7.40 -10.43 -13.81
N LEU A 136 -7.37 -9.11 -13.95
CA LEU A 136 -8.56 -8.26 -13.90
C LEU A 136 -8.89 -7.58 -15.24
N GLY A 137 -8.04 -7.75 -16.26
CA GLY A 137 -8.25 -7.24 -17.61
C GLY A 137 -7.96 -5.75 -17.80
N ALA A 138 -7.60 -5.02 -16.73
CA ALA A 138 -7.28 -3.61 -16.78
C ALA A 138 -6.38 -3.19 -15.61
N THR A 139 -5.53 -2.18 -15.82
CA THR A 139 -4.61 -1.66 -14.79
C THR A 139 -5.25 -0.65 -13.84
N ILE A 140 -6.49 -0.22 -14.11
CA ILE A 140 -7.17 0.83 -13.31
C ILE A 140 -7.38 0.42 -11.84
N ALA A 141 -7.45 -0.89 -11.55
CA ALA A 141 -7.64 -1.42 -10.22
C ALA A 141 -6.32 -1.70 -9.46
N THR A 142 -5.16 -1.35 -10.04
CA THR A 142 -3.84 -1.64 -9.44
C THR A 142 -3.72 -1.02 -8.05
N ASN A 143 -4.25 0.20 -7.87
CA ASN A 143 -4.27 0.86 -6.57
C ASN A 143 -5.04 0.06 -5.50
N VAL A 144 -6.17 -0.55 -5.86
CA VAL A 144 -6.96 -1.39 -4.94
C VAL A 144 -6.23 -2.69 -4.62
N VAL A 145 -5.55 -3.29 -5.61
CA VAL A 145 -4.67 -4.46 -5.38
C VAL A 145 -3.57 -4.10 -4.39
N CYS A 146 -2.92 -2.94 -4.55
CA CYS A 146 -1.90 -2.45 -3.62
C CYS A 146 -2.45 -2.28 -2.20
N LEU A 147 -3.67 -1.74 -2.03
CA LEU A 147 -4.31 -1.62 -0.72
C LEU A 147 -4.57 -2.98 -0.07
N GLY A 148 -5.04 -3.96 -0.84
CA GLY A 148 -5.22 -5.33 -0.36
C GLY A 148 -3.90 -5.94 0.12
N PHE A 149 -2.82 -5.73 -0.64
CA PHE A 149 -1.48 -6.17 -0.28
C PHE A 149 -1.00 -5.52 1.02
N ILE A 150 -1.06 -4.18 1.10
CA ILE A 150 -0.65 -3.42 2.29
C ILE A 150 -1.41 -3.88 3.53
N ALA A 151 -2.73 -4.05 3.43
CA ALA A 151 -3.57 -4.49 4.54
C ALA A 151 -3.20 -5.91 5.02
N GLN A 152 -2.93 -6.83 4.09
CA GLN A 152 -2.50 -8.17 4.45
C GLN A 152 -1.08 -8.20 5.04
N HIS A 153 -0.16 -7.41 4.50
CA HIS A 153 1.23 -7.36 4.89
C HIS A 153 1.42 -6.68 6.26
N THR A 154 0.87 -5.49 6.43
CA THR A 154 1.07 -4.65 7.62
C THR A 154 0.07 -4.91 8.74
N LYS A 155 -1.14 -5.36 8.41
CA LYS A 155 -2.29 -5.39 9.33
C LYS A 155 -2.67 -4.00 9.87
N ILE A 156 -2.25 -2.92 9.22
CA ILE A 156 -2.58 -1.55 9.66
C ILE A 156 -4.09 -1.28 9.57
N VAL A 157 -4.74 -1.89 8.59
CA VAL A 157 -6.18 -1.83 8.30
C VAL A 157 -6.75 -3.23 8.10
N THR A 158 -8.00 -3.45 8.51
CA THR A 158 -8.69 -4.72 8.27
C THR A 158 -9.23 -4.83 6.84
N LYS A 159 -9.31 -6.08 6.34
CA LYS A 159 -9.89 -6.38 5.02
C LYS A 159 -11.32 -5.86 4.91
N LYS A 160 -12.11 -6.11 5.95
CA LYS A 160 -13.52 -5.74 6.03
C LYS A 160 -13.71 -4.24 5.89
N SER A 161 -12.87 -3.45 6.55
CA SER A 161 -12.94 -1.98 6.47
C SER A 161 -12.62 -1.46 5.08
N LEU A 162 -11.62 -2.02 4.39
CA LEU A 162 -11.35 -1.69 2.99
C LEU A 162 -12.52 -2.06 2.07
N GLU A 163 -13.06 -3.27 2.20
CA GLU A 163 -14.21 -3.73 1.41
C GLU A 163 -15.42 -2.81 1.62
N SER A 164 -15.71 -2.43 2.87
CA SER A 164 -16.82 -1.54 3.21
C SER A 164 -16.69 -0.17 2.55
N VAL A 165 -15.52 0.46 2.63
CA VAL A 165 -15.30 1.79 2.03
C VAL A 165 -15.40 1.73 0.51
N LEU A 166 -14.93 0.64 -0.12
CA LEU A 166 -15.06 0.49 -1.58
C LEU A 166 -16.51 0.32 -2.02
N VAL A 167 -17.32 -0.42 -1.28
CA VAL A 167 -18.76 -0.59 -1.56
C VAL A 167 -19.49 0.75 -1.41
N GLU A 168 -19.15 1.55 -0.41
CA GLU A 168 -19.79 2.83 -0.15
C GLU A 168 -19.37 3.92 -1.15
N ARG A 169 -18.08 3.98 -1.51
CA ARG A 169 -17.54 5.04 -2.38
C ARG A 169 -17.84 4.84 -3.86
N PHE A 170 -17.89 3.60 -4.33
CA PHE A 170 -17.97 3.31 -5.75
C PHE A 170 -19.36 2.83 -6.14
N PRO A 171 -19.83 3.17 -7.35
CA PRO A 171 -21.09 2.63 -7.86
C PRO A 171 -21.11 1.10 -7.80
N THR A 172 -22.26 0.52 -7.45
CA THR A 172 -22.47 -0.93 -7.24
C THR A 172 -21.95 -1.80 -8.41
N LYS A 173 -21.98 -1.27 -9.64
CA LYS A 173 -21.42 -1.97 -10.82
C LYS A 173 -19.92 -2.29 -10.73
N PHE A 174 -19.17 -1.59 -9.88
CA PHE A 174 -17.72 -1.80 -9.66
C PHE A 174 -17.41 -2.60 -8.40
N GLU A 175 -18.41 -2.96 -7.60
CA GLU A 175 -18.22 -3.67 -6.34
C GLU A 175 -17.50 -5.01 -6.55
N ALA A 176 -18.01 -5.84 -7.45
CA ALA A 176 -17.41 -7.15 -7.72
C ALA A 176 -15.96 -7.05 -8.21
N SER A 177 -15.62 -6.07 -9.06
CA SER A 177 -14.24 -5.85 -9.52
C SER A 177 -13.33 -5.38 -8.40
N ASN A 178 -13.82 -4.48 -7.54
CA ASN A 178 -13.05 -3.95 -6.40
C ASN A 178 -12.78 -5.03 -5.34
N LEU A 179 -13.76 -5.88 -5.04
CA LEU A 179 -13.59 -7.00 -4.10
C LEU A 179 -12.60 -8.05 -4.65
N LYS A 180 -12.63 -8.32 -5.96
CA LYS A 180 -11.62 -9.16 -6.63
C LYS A 180 -10.22 -8.55 -6.54
N ALA A 181 -10.10 -7.25 -6.74
CA ALA A 181 -8.82 -6.54 -6.61
C ALA A 181 -8.25 -6.60 -5.18
N ILE A 182 -9.07 -6.38 -4.15
CA ILE A 182 -8.64 -6.58 -2.76
C ILE A 182 -8.15 -8.01 -2.56
N LYS A 183 -8.94 -9.02 -2.99
CA LYS A 183 -8.58 -10.43 -2.83
C LYS A 183 -7.23 -10.73 -3.48
N LEU A 184 -7.02 -10.28 -4.71
CA LEU A 184 -5.77 -10.47 -5.44
C LEU A 184 -4.56 -9.89 -4.67
N GLY A 185 -4.69 -8.67 -4.15
CA GLY A 185 -3.65 -8.06 -3.31
C GLY A 185 -3.35 -8.85 -2.04
N TYR A 186 -4.40 -9.36 -1.37
CA TYR A 186 -4.26 -10.22 -0.19
C TYR A 186 -3.53 -11.52 -0.50
N ASP A 187 -3.82 -12.13 -1.64
CA ASP A 187 -3.23 -13.40 -2.02
C ASP A 187 -1.77 -13.22 -2.45
N LEU A 188 -1.44 -12.16 -3.19
CA LEU A 188 -0.05 -11.76 -3.49
C LEU A 188 0.77 -11.57 -2.22
N ALA A 189 0.23 -10.87 -1.21
CA ALA A 189 0.94 -10.65 0.06
C ALA A 189 1.20 -11.95 0.85
N LYS A 190 0.28 -12.93 0.80
CA LYS A 190 0.49 -14.23 1.46
C LYS A 190 1.55 -15.04 0.73
N LEU A 191 1.50 -15.02 -0.60
CA LEU A 191 2.41 -15.77 -1.45
C LEU A 191 3.85 -15.30 -1.24
N ILE A 192 4.05 -13.99 -1.33
CA ILE A 192 5.36 -13.35 -1.10
C ILE A 192 5.89 -13.58 0.32
N ALA A 193 5.01 -13.58 1.33
CA ALA A 193 5.41 -13.87 2.70
C ALA A 193 5.84 -15.33 2.92
N THR A 194 5.30 -16.27 2.13
CA THR A 194 5.62 -17.70 2.25
C THR A 194 6.92 -18.06 1.53
N ASN A 195 7.16 -17.42 0.37
CA ASN A 195 8.30 -17.72 -0.49
C ASN A 195 9.53 -16.82 -0.25
N GLY A 196 9.45 -15.87 0.70
CA GLY A 196 10.62 -15.12 1.15
C GLY A 196 11.22 -14.19 0.10
N ASN A 197 10.43 -13.25 -0.45
CA ASN A 197 10.95 -12.25 -1.39
C ASN A 197 11.44 -10.97 -0.68
N ILE A 198 12.41 -11.11 0.23
CA ILE A 198 13.17 -9.97 0.75
C ILE A 198 14.41 -9.88 -0.15
N SER A 199 14.64 -8.73 -0.78
CA SER A 199 15.77 -8.44 -1.70
C SER A 199 15.67 -8.93 -3.16
N GLY A 200 14.44 -9.09 -3.68
CA GLY A 200 14.16 -8.96 -5.11
C GLY A 200 14.73 -10.05 -6.01
N GLN A 201 14.60 -11.30 -5.61
CA GLN A 201 14.64 -12.43 -6.53
C GLN A 201 13.27 -13.10 -6.43
N LEU A 202 12.36 -12.73 -7.34
CA LEU A 202 11.21 -13.58 -7.62
C LEU A 202 11.77 -14.88 -8.19
N GLU A 203 11.79 -15.95 -7.40
CA GLU A 203 12.15 -17.27 -7.90
C GLU A 203 11.14 -17.69 -9.00
N GLU A 204 11.58 -18.44 -10.02
CA GLU A 204 10.72 -18.95 -11.10
C GLU A 204 9.52 -19.78 -10.56
N SER A 205 9.69 -20.36 -9.37
CA SER A 205 8.65 -21.02 -8.58
C SER A 205 7.53 -20.07 -8.15
N LEU A 206 7.86 -18.84 -7.76
CA LEU A 206 6.94 -17.81 -7.29
C LEU A 206 6.16 -17.19 -8.45
N GLU A 207 6.78 -16.96 -9.61
CA GLU A 207 6.08 -16.51 -10.83
C GLU A 207 4.98 -17.50 -11.24
N THR A 208 5.32 -18.80 -11.25
CA THR A 208 4.36 -19.87 -11.57
C THR A 208 3.18 -19.90 -10.58
N GLU A 209 3.39 -19.53 -9.32
CA GLU A 209 2.32 -19.47 -8.32
C GLU A 209 1.47 -18.20 -8.43
N ILE A 210 2.06 -17.06 -8.81
CA ILE A 210 1.31 -15.83 -9.14
C ILE A 210 0.38 -16.08 -10.33
N ASP A 211 0.85 -16.80 -11.34
CA ASP A 211 0.05 -17.19 -12.50
C ASP A 211 -1.15 -18.08 -12.16
N ARG A 212 -1.17 -18.73 -11.00
CA ARG A 212 -2.30 -19.57 -10.55
C ARG A 212 -3.37 -18.82 -9.76
N LEU A 213 -3.12 -17.56 -9.37
CA LEU A 213 -4.09 -16.70 -8.68
C LEU A 213 -5.25 -16.29 -9.60
#